data_AF-A0A8H5B8D3-F1
#
_entry.id   AF-A0A8H5B8D3-F1
#
_cell.length_a   1.000
_cell.length_b   1.000
_cell.length_c   1.000
_cell.angle_alpha   90.00
_cell.angle_beta   90.00
_cell.angle_gamma   90.00
#
_symmetry.space_group_name_H-M   'P 1'
#
loop_
_entity.id
_entity.type
_entity.pdbx_description
1 polymer ?
#
loop_
_entity_poly.entity_id
_entity_poly.type
_entity_poly.pdbx_seq_one_letter_code
_entity_poly.pdbx_strand_id
1 'polypeptide(L)'
;MLSMIFAIMSLQALLTFASPIPQTWRPGDIGKARPRHFQHPLPNTENIGKHPVVVLTHPDEHGFVKVATVSHAHPFNPPTKPSSSYGIATDPHKGDSKVNVAGPETIHVSKLSPLPVPDKLDHHHLHALKAEIHKNCPGALSRRAEPHGLKPDPCDRKAVQVAALRAQALHEAEHGKIAKKRSSGHKSNRHPSSHASGSGHHK
;
A
#
# COMPACT_ATOMS: atom_id res chain seq x y z
N MET A 1 16.98 70.95 33.87
CA MET A 1 15.91 70.07 33.38
C MET A 1 16.48 69.21 32.26
N LEU A 2 16.90 67.98 32.54
CA LEU A 2 17.37 67.04 31.51
C LEU A 2 17.08 65.60 31.98
N SER A 3 16.10 65.00 31.32
CA SER A 3 16.07 63.59 30.90
C SER A 3 16.19 62.50 31.97
N MET A 4 15.06 62.19 32.63
CA MET A 4 14.64 60.80 32.79
C MET A 4 14.31 60.24 31.40
N ILE A 5 14.82 59.08 30.99
CA ILE A 5 14.13 57.96 30.30
C ILE A 5 15.19 56.83 30.08
N PHE A 6 14.74 55.57 30.20
CA PHE A 6 15.31 54.32 29.69
C PHE A 6 16.15 53.46 30.66
N ALA A 7 15.45 52.72 31.51
CA ALA A 7 15.95 51.45 32.05
C ALA A 7 14.78 50.46 32.30
N ILE A 8 13.99 50.18 31.25
CA ILE A 8 13.07 49.05 31.25
C ILE A 8 13.21 48.41 29.88
N MET A 9 13.82 47.22 29.80
CA MET A 9 13.67 46.19 28.75
C MET A 9 14.81 45.17 28.86
N SER A 10 14.93 44.49 30.00
CA SER A 10 15.80 43.30 30.13
C SER A 10 15.01 42.16 30.76
N LEU A 11 13.91 41.75 30.11
CA LEU A 11 13.29 40.48 30.42
C LEU A 11 12.39 40.06 29.25
N GLN A 12 12.84 39.05 28.50
CA GLN A 12 12.06 38.03 27.79
C GLN A 12 12.83 37.51 26.58
N ALA A 13 13.84 36.67 26.86
CA ALA A 13 14.33 35.70 25.89
C ALA A 13 14.21 34.30 26.49
N LEU A 14 13.00 33.95 26.94
CA LEU A 14 12.60 32.55 27.02
C LEU A 14 12.25 32.14 25.59
N LEU A 15 13.28 31.79 24.82
CA LEU A 15 13.12 30.98 23.61
C LEU A 15 12.47 29.67 24.06
N THR A 16 11.15 29.61 23.91
CA THR A 16 10.40 28.36 23.94
C THR A 16 10.94 27.49 22.81
N PHE A 17 11.90 26.64 23.14
CA PHE A 17 12.14 25.41 22.39
C PHE A 17 10.85 24.60 22.53
N ALA A 18 9.90 24.86 21.65
CA ALA A 18 8.73 24.02 21.47
C ALA A 18 9.26 22.68 20.94
N SER A 19 9.65 21.82 21.87
CA SER A 19 9.98 20.43 21.56
C SER A 19 8.77 19.87 20.82
N PRO A 20 8.93 19.36 19.59
CA PRO A 20 7.79 18.85 18.83
C PRO A 20 7.11 17.79 19.68
N ILE A 21 5.86 18.06 20.06
CA ILE A 21 5.04 17.12 20.84
C ILE A 21 5.12 15.79 20.10
N PRO A 22 5.55 14.69 20.76
CA PRO A 22 5.63 13.39 20.13
C PRO A 22 4.28 13.08 19.50
N GLN A 23 4.24 12.97 18.17
CA GLN A 23 3.00 12.68 17.48
C GLN A 23 2.57 11.26 17.85
N THR A 24 1.53 11.16 18.68
CA THR A 24 0.99 9.87 19.11
C THR A 24 0.07 9.33 18.02
N TRP A 25 0.53 8.31 17.30
CA TRP A 25 -0.28 7.62 16.30
C TRP A 25 -1.37 6.81 16.97
N ARG A 26 -2.61 6.98 16.49
CA ARG A 26 -3.80 6.28 16.98
C ARG A 26 -4.51 5.54 15.85
N PRO A 27 -5.26 4.47 16.16
CA PRO A 27 -6.13 3.85 15.18
C PRO A 27 -7.04 4.87 14.49
N GLY A 28 -7.09 4.83 13.17
CA GLY A 28 -7.83 5.77 12.33
C GLY A 28 -6.97 6.90 11.77
N ASP A 29 -5.81 7.20 12.36
CA ASP A 29 -4.93 8.23 11.81
C ASP A 29 -4.44 7.84 10.40
N ILE A 30 -4.43 8.81 9.49
CA ILE A 30 -3.90 8.64 8.14
C ILE A 30 -2.53 9.30 8.06
N GLY A 31 -1.55 8.52 7.62
CA GLY A 31 -0.17 8.94 7.48
C GLY A 31 0.41 8.53 6.13
N LYS A 32 1.74 8.64 6.03
CA LYS A 32 2.52 8.22 4.89
C LYS A 32 3.67 7.30 5.33
N ALA A 33 3.91 6.22 4.60
CA ALA A 33 5.01 5.30 4.84
C ALA A 33 5.65 4.80 3.55
N ARG A 34 6.93 4.40 3.61
CA ARG A 34 7.61 3.73 2.48
C ARG A 34 7.49 2.22 2.65
N PRO A 35 7.12 1.46 1.61
CA PRO A 35 6.93 0.01 1.73
C PRO A 35 8.16 -0.77 2.21
N ARG A 36 9.37 -0.30 1.89
CA ARG A 36 10.62 -0.91 2.39
C ARG A 36 10.79 -0.92 3.91
N HIS A 37 10.01 -0.11 4.64
CA HIS A 37 10.06 -0.03 6.10
C HIS A 37 9.04 -0.95 6.78
N PHE A 38 8.25 -1.71 6.00
CA PHE A 38 7.38 -2.74 6.54
C PHE A 38 8.23 -3.92 7.05
N GLN A 39 7.74 -4.64 8.05
CA GLN A 39 8.44 -5.77 8.65
C GLN A 39 8.74 -6.89 7.63
N HIS A 40 7.87 -7.04 6.63
CA HIS A 40 8.07 -7.92 5.49
C HIS A 40 8.06 -7.10 4.19
N PRO A 41 9.18 -6.46 3.82
CA PRO A 41 9.26 -5.70 2.58
C PRO A 41 8.99 -6.61 1.39
N LEU A 42 8.08 -6.18 0.51
CA LEU A 42 7.91 -6.86 -0.77
C LEU A 42 9.21 -6.69 -1.60
N PRO A 43 9.60 -7.70 -2.39
CA PRO A 43 10.76 -7.58 -3.27
C PRO A 43 10.59 -6.40 -4.23
N ASN A 44 11.69 -5.72 -4.56
CA ASN A 44 11.73 -4.55 -5.46
C ASN A 44 11.02 -3.29 -4.96
N THR A 45 10.82 -3.13 -3.64
CA THR A 45 10.19 -1.93 -3.06
C THR A 45 11.15 -0.79 -2.72
N GLU A 46 12.45 -0.93 -2.99
CA GLU A 46 13.49 0.01 -2.56
C GLU A 46 13.27 1.44 -3.08
N ASN A 47 12.80 1.55 -4.33
CA ASN A 47 12.58 2.81 -5.04
C ASN A 47 11.15 3.35 -4.90
N ILE A 48 10.29 2.68 -4.12
CA ILE A 48 8.92 3.12 -3.95
C ILE A 48 8.87 4.28 -2.93
N GLY A 49 8.18 5.34 -3.34
CA GLY A 49 7.97 6.54 -2.54
C GLY A 49 7.13 6.31 -1.28
N LYS A 50 6.74 7.40 -0.62
CA LYS A 50 5.82 7.32 0.51
C LYS A 50 4.38 7.20 0.00
N HIS A 51 3.66 6.18 0.46
CA HIS A 51 2.24 5.95 0.16
C HIS A 51 1.38 6.28 1.38
N PRO A 52 0.13 6.74 1.18
CA PRO A 52 -0.79 6.89 2.28
C PRO A 52 -1.08 5.55 2.95
N VAL A 53 -1.21 5.57 4.27
CA VAL A 53 -1.52 4.40 5.11
C VAL A 53 -2.51 4.79 6.19
N VAL A 54 -3.38 3.86 6.57
CA VAL A 54 -4.32 4.03 7.70
C VAL A 54 -3.82 3.19 8.87
N VAL A 55 -3.66 3.80 10.03
CA VAL A 55 -3.26 3.10 11.26
C VAL A 55 -4.44 2.29 11.80
N LEU A 56 -4.24 0.99 12.06
CA LEU A 56 -5.30 0.07 12.48
C LEU A 56 -5.20 -0.28 13.97
N THR A 57 -4.00 -0.34 14.53
CA THR A 57 -3.77 -0.70 15.94
C THR A 57 -3.10 0.43 16.70
N HIS A 58 -3.22 0.39 18.03
CA HIS A 58 -2.34 1.19 18.87
C HIS A 58 -0.91 0.68 18.74
N PRO A 59 0.10 1.53 18.97
CA PRO A 59 1.48 1.08 19.10
C PRO A 59 1.59 0.02 20.19
N ASP A 60 2.33 -1.05 19.92
CA ASP A 60 2.70 -2.03 20.94
C ASP A 60 3.85 -1.51 21.83
N GLU A 61 4.33 -2.36 22.74
CA GLU A 61 5.43 -2.04 23.68
C GLU A 61 6.75 -1.70 22.97
N HIS A 62 6.90 -2.10 21.70
CA HIS A 62 8.06 -1.85 20.87
C HIS A 62 7.83 -0.72 19.85
N GLY A 63 6.67 -0.04 19.89
CA GLY A 63 6.34 1.04 18.97
C GLY A 63 5.93 0.59 17.56
N PHE A 64 5.53 -0.67 17.37
CA PHE A 64 5.00 -1.16 16.10
C PHE A 64 3.48 -1.02 16.03
N VAL A 65 3.00 -0.71 14.82
CA VAL A 65 1.58 -0.63 14.49
C VAL A 65 1.28 -1.44 13.24
N LYS A 66 0.05 -1.92 13.15
CA LYS A 66 -0.51 -2.51 11.93
C LYS A 66 -1.19 -1.43 11.12
N VAL A 67 -0.94 -1.40 9.81
CA VAL A 67 -1.45 -0.38 8.88
C VAL A 67 -2.09 -1.00 7.65
N ALA A 68 -3.13 -0.36 7.12
CA ALA A 68 -3.65 -0.67 5.78
C ALA A 68 -3.01 0.27 4.75
N THR A 69 -2.54 -0.26 3.64
CA THR A 69 -1.92 0.54 2.58
C THR A 69 -2.97 1.09 1.63
N VAL A 70 -2.79 2.34 1.21
CA VAL A 70 -3.65 3.04 0.25
C VAL A 70 -2.82 3.41 -0.98
N SER A 71 -3.29 3.02 -2.16
CA SER A 71 -2.61 3.30 -3.42
C SER A 71 -3.58 3.28 -4.59
N HIS A 72 -3.35 4.10 -5.62
CA HIS A 72 -4.05 3.98 -6.90
C HIS A 72 -3.62 2.73 -7.67
N ALA A 73 -2.36 2.34 -7.52
CA ALA A 73 -1.78 1.16 -8.13
C ALA A 73 -1.14 0.31 -7.04
N HIS A 74 -1.84 -0.74 -6.62
CA HIS A 74 -1.23 -1.76 -5.78
C HIS A 74 -0.43 -2.68 -6.69
N PRO A 75 0.91 -2.73 -6.59
CA PRO A 75 1.76 -3.49 -7.50
C PRO A 75 1.42 -4.99 -7.54
N PHE A 76 0.67 -5.48 -6.56
CA PHE A 76 0.31 -6.88 -6.41
C PHE A 76 -1.21 -7.15 -6.46
N ASN A 77 -2.03 -6.13 -6.79
CA ASN A 77 -3.49 -6.17 -6.89
C ASN A 77 -4.18 -7.16 -5.90
N PRO A 78 -3.93 -7.03 -4.58
CA PRO A 78 -4.63 -7.81 -3.56
C PRO A 78 -6.14 -7.51 -3.61
N PRO A 79 -7.01 -8.29 -2.91
CA PRO A 79 -8.36 -7.82 -2.66
C PRO A 79 -8.26 -6.40 -2.08
N THR A 80 -8.83 -5.48 -2.84
CA THR A 80 -8.75 -4.06 -2.61
C THR A 80 -10.14 -3.49 -2.71
N LYS A 81 -10.40 -2.45 -1.93
CA LYS A 81 -11.67 -1.73 -1.94
C LYS A 81 -11.42 -0.25 -2.25
N PRO A 82 -12.36 0.43 -2.92
CA PRO A 82 -12.24 1.87 -3.16
C PRO A 82 -12.05 2.62 -1.84
N SER A 83 -11.17 3.61 -1.82
CA SER A 83 -10.83 4.35 -0.59
C SER A 83 -12.00 5.20 -0.10
N SER A 84 -12.81 5.69 -1.04
CA SER A 84 -14.09 6.35 -0.78
C SER A 84 -15.06 5.50 0.06
N SER A 85 -14.99 4.16 -0.02
CA SER A 85 -15.84 3.27 0.79
C SER A 85 -15.57 3.35 2.29
N TYR A 86 -14.43 3.96 2.67
CA TYR A 86 -14.02 4.18 4.06
C TYR A 86 -13.91 5.68 4.38
N GLY A 87 -14.55 6.55 3.60
CA GLY A 87 -14.52 8.00 3.84
C GLY A 87 -13.15 8.65 3.64
N ILE A 88 -12.21 7.98 2.97
CA ILE A 88 -10.90 8.55 2.65
C ILE A 88 -11.05 9.51 1.47
N ALA A 89 -10.52 10.72 1.61
CA ALA A 89 -10.59 11.74 0.57
C ALA A 89 -9.98 11.23 -0.74
N THR A 90 -10.75 11.42 -1.83
CA THR A 90 -10.32 11.09 -3.18
C THR A 90 -9.56 12.26 -3.78
N ASP A 91 -8.41 11.98 -4.41
CA ASP A 91 -7.68 13.00 -5.16
C ASP A 91 -8.47 13.33 -6.45
N PRO A 92 -8.87 14.59 -6.68
CA PRO A 92 -9.71 14.95 -7.82
C PRO A 92 -8.99 14.79 -9.17
N HIS A 93 -7.66 14.75 -9.21
CA HIS A 93 -6.86 14.58 -10.42
C HIS A 93 -6.45 13.13 -10.67
N LYS A 94 -6.26 12.35 -9.60
CA LYS A 94 -5.82 10.94 -9.70
C LYS A 94 -6.97 9.93 -9.57
N GLY A 95 -8.17 10.37 -9.21
CA GLY A 95 -9.34 9.52 -9.01
C GLY A 95 -9.28 8.74 -7.70
N ASP A 96 -10.22 7.81 -7.48
CA ASP A 96 -10.31 7.07 -6.22
C ASP A 96 -9.09 6.15 -6.02
N SER A 97 -8.48 6.24 -4.84
CA SER A 97 -7.46 5.31 -4.42
C SER A 97 -8.07 3.97 -4.01
N LYS A 98 -7.24 2.96 -3.82
CA LYS A 98 -7.68 1.67 -3.31
C LYS A 98 -7.00 1.37 -1.98
N VAL A 99 -7.75 0.82 -1.04
CA VAL A 99 -7.22 0.29 0.23
C VAL A 99 -6.99 -1.20 0.07
N ASN A 100 -5.81 -1.68 0.46
CA ASN A 100 -5.53 -3.10 0.55
C ASN A 100 -6.26 -3.69 1.77
N VAL A 101 -7.14 -4.66 1.52
CA VAL A 101 -7.91 -5.36 2.56
C VAL A 101 -7.52 -6.83 2.68
N ALA A 102 -6.48 -7.28 1.98
CA ALA A 102 -5.97 -8.65 2.06
C ALA A 102 -5.31 -8.95 3.41
N GLY A 103 -4.72 -7.94 4.02
CA GLY A 103 -3.99 -8.05 5.26
C GLY A 103 -3.30 -6.73 5.60
N PRO A 104 -3.09 -6.45 6.89
CA PRO A 104 -2.34 -5.29 7.32
C PRO A 104 -0.83 -5.51 7.19
N GLU A 105 -0.08 -4.42 7.04
CA GLU A 105 1.37 -4.40 7.12
C GLU A 105 1.82 -3.96 8.51
N THR A 106 2.92 -4.49 9.03
CA THR A 106 3.48 -4.05 10.32
C THR A 106 4.62 -3.06 10.09
N ILE A 107 4.61 -1.93 10.80
CA ILE A 107 5.61 -0.87 10.69
C ILE A 107 5.85 -0.18 12.04
N HIS A 108 7.09 0.23 12.30
CA HIS A 108 7.42 1.02 13.48
C HIS A 108 6.95 2.49 13.32
N VAL A 109 6.37 3.08 14.36
CA VAL A 109 5.79 4.44 14.33
C VAL A 109 6.77 5.53 13.89
N SER A 110 8.07 5.37 14.17
CA SER A 110 9.10 6.33 13.73
C SER A 110 9.32 6.37 12.22
N LYS A 111 8.77 5.40 11.47
CA LYS A 111 8.83 5.35 9.99
C LYS A 111 7.56 5.89 9.33
N LEU A 112 6.55 6.23 10.12
CA LEU A 112 5.38 6.96 9.65
C LEU A 112 5.69 8.46 9.53
N SER A 113 4.97 9.12 8.64
CA SER A 113 5.05 10.57 8.48
C SER A 113 3.65 11.16 8.40
N PRO A 114 3.39 12.28 9.07
CA PRO A 114 2.10 12.95 8.96
C PRO A 114 1.81 13.39 7.53
N LEU A 115 0.53 13.51 7.22
CA LEU A 115 0.07 14.28 6.07
C LEU A 115 0.22 15.78 6.34
N PRO A 116 0.38 16.63 5.31
CA PRO A 116 0.44 18.08 5.48
C PRO A 116 -0.79 18.65 6.19
N VAL A 117 -1.96 18.07 5.91
CA VAL A 117 -3.21 18.29 6.65
C VAL A 117 -3.48 17.01 7.42
N PRO A 118 -3.54 17.03 8.77
CA PRO A 118 -3.91 15.87 9.56
C PRO A 118 -5.26 15.33 9.12
N ASP A 119 -5.32 14.04 8.82
CA ASP A 119 -6.53 13.38 8.38
C ASP A 119 -6.74 12.11 9.20
N LYS A 120 -8.01 11.78 9.45
CA LYS A 120 -8.43 10.68 10.32
C LYS A 120 -9.69 10.03 9.77
N LEU A 121 -9.72 8.70 9.76
CA LEU A 121 -10.95 7.97 9.56
C LEU A 121 -11.90 8.16 10.74
N ASP A 122 -13.16 8.41 10.43
CA ASP A 122 -14.25 8.27 11.40
C ASP A 122 -14.31 6.86 11.96
N HIS A 123 -14.82 6.76 13.19
CA HIS A 123 -14.93 5.49 13.91
C HIS A 123 -15.69 4.42 13.12
N HIS A 124 -16.79 4.79 12.47
CA HIS A 124 -17.59 3.88 11.64
C HIS A 124 -16.78 3.30 10.47
N HIS A 125 -16.06 4.16 9.73
CA HIS A 125 -15.24 3.74 8.61
C HIS A 125 -14.04 2.89 9.04
N LEU A 126 -13.41 3.25 10.16
CA LEU A 126 -12.32 2.45 10.73
C LEU A 126 -12.83 1.06 11.14
N HIS A 127 -14.01 0.97 11.76
CA HIS A 127 -14.62 -0.31 12.12
C HIS A 127 -14.91 -1.15 10.87
N ALA A 128 -15.51 -0.57 9.84
CA ALA A 128 -15.79 -1.25 8.57
C ALA A 128 -14.51 -1.76 7.89
N LEU A 129 -13.45 -0.95 7.85
CA LEU A 129 -12.16 -1.35 7.29
C LEU A 129 -11.56 -2.54 8.06
N LYS A 130 -11.57 -2.48 9.40
CA LYS A 130 -11.08 -3.59 10.23
C LYS A 130 -11.89 -4.86 10.04
N ALA A 131 -13.21 -4.74 9.93
CA ALA A 131 -14.09 -5.89 9.68
C ALA A 131 -13.79 -6.54 8.32
N GLU A 132 -13.60 -5.75 7.28
CA GLU A 132 -13.26 -6.27 5.94
C GLU A 132 -11.88 -6.96 5.94
N ILE A 133 -10.87 -6.36 6.60
CA ILE A 133 -9.56 -6.99 6.78
C ILE A 133 -9.71 -8.30 7.56
N HIS A 134 -10.46 -8.31 8.67
CA HIS A 134 -10.67 -9.51 9.46
C HIS A 134 -11.36 -10.64 8.67
N LYS A 135 -12.31 -10.29 7.79
CA LYS A 135 -12.98 -11.25 6.91
C LYS A 135 -12.00 -11.90 5.92
N ASN A 136 -11.10 -11.13 5.33
CA ASN A 136 -10.11 -11.63 4.39
C ASN A 136 -8.92 -12.32 5.08
N CYS A 137 -8.65 -11.92 6.32
CA CYS A 137 -7.42 -12.20 7.05
C CYS A 137 -7.70 -12.29 8.57
N PRO A 138 -8.34 -13.39 9.02
CA PRO A 138 -8.71 -13.55 10.43
C PRO A 138 -7.49 -13.54 11.35
N GLY A 139 -7.62 -12.89 12.51
CA GLY A 139 -6.55 -12.80 13.51
C GLY A 139 -5.48 -11.74 13.26
N ALA A 140 -5.38 -11.18 12.05
CA ALA A 140 -4.30 -10.26 11.70
C ALA A 140 -4.34 -8.89 12.38
N LEU A 141 -5.41 -8.54 13.08
CA LEU A 141 -5.48 -7.31 13.89
C LEU A 141 -5.24 -7.56 15.38
N SER A 142 -4.93 -8.80 15.78
CA SER A 142 -4.59 -9.12 17.16
C SER A 142 -3.32 -8.40 17.60
N ARG A 143 -3.35 -7.87 18.84
CA ARG A 143 -2.21 -7.18 19.49
C ARG A 143 -1.11 -8.12 19.96
N ARG A 144 -1.35 -9.43 19.99
CA ARG A 144 -0.28 -10.38 20.33
C ARG A 144 0.73 -10.35 19.18
N ALA A 145 1.77 -9.54 19.36
CA ALA A 145 3.07 -9.81 18.78
C ALA A 145 3.43 -11.22 19.25
N GLU A 146 3.20 -12.22 18.40
CA GLU A 146 3.77 -13.53 18.65
C GLU A 146 5.29 -13.30 18.75
N PRO A 147 5.92 -13.77 19.83
CA PRO A 147 7.32 -13.50 20.11
C PRO A 147 8.16 -13.92 18.90
N HIS A 148 9.07 -13.04 18.49
CA HIS A 148 10.01 -13.24 17.39
C HIS A 148 10.53 -14.69 17.37
N GLY A 149 9.97 -15.55 16.51
CA GLY A 149 10.48 -16.92 16.42
C GLY A 149 9.60 -17.97 15.75
N LEU A 150 8.28 -18.03 15.93
CA LEU A 150 7.56 -19.24 15.53
C LEU A 150 6.18 -18.99 14.90
N LYS A 151 6.16 -19.20 13.58
CA LYS A 151 5.06 -19.24 12.60
C LYS A 151 4.74 -17.89 11.93
N PRO A 152 4.90 -17.79 10.60
CA PRO A 152 4.40 -16.64 9.86
C PRO A 152 2.88 -16.54 10.05
N ASP A 153 2.37 -15.31 10.17
CA ASP A 153 0.94 -15.06 10.30
C ASP A 153 0.21 -15.78 9.14
N PRO A 154 -1.02 -16.30 9.34
CA PRO A 154 -1.76 -16.99 8.28
C PRO A 154 -1.89 -16.14 7.01
N CYS A 155 -1.87 -14.81 7.17
CA CYS A 155 -1.90 -13.84 6.09
C CYS A 155 -0.53 -13.60 5.46
N ASP A 156 0.56 -13.66 6.23
CA ASP A 156 1.91 -13.69 5.67
C ASP A 156 2.08 -14.92 4.80
N ARG A 157 1.57 -16.10 5.19
CA ARG A 157 1.63 -17.30 4.34
C ARG A 157 0.92 -17.11 3.02
N LYS A 158 -0.29 -16.54 3.00
CA LYS A 158 -1.01 -16.28 1.75
C LYS A 158 -0.36 -15.16 0.93
N ALA A 159 0.08 -14.08 1.56
CA ALA A 159 0.75 -12.96 0.88
C ALA A 159 2.10 -13.40 0.30
N VAL A 160 2.91 -14.13 1.07
CA VAL A 160 4.18 -14.71 0.64
C VAL A 160 3.96 -15.79 -0.42
N GLN A 161 2.94 -16.64 -0.31
CA GLN A 161 2.66 -17.67 -1.31
C GLN A 161 2.13 -17.07 -2.62
N VAL A 162 1.30 -16.02 -2.56
CA VAL A 162 0.88 -15.26 -3.75
C VAL A 162 2.07 -14.49 -4.35
N ALA A 163 2.93 -13.90 -3.53
CA ALA A 163 4.15 -13.25 -4.00
C ALA A 163 5.14 -14.24 -4.64
N ALA A 164 5.31 -15.43 -4.05
CA ALA A 164 6.18 -16.49 -4.55
C ALA A 164 5.66 -17.10 -5.86
N LEU A 165 4.36 -17.43 -5.93
CA LEU A 165 3.73 -17.96 -7.15
C LEU A 165 3.79 -16.94 -8.30
N ARG A 166 3.72 -15.64 -8.00
CA ARG A 166 3.80 -14.59 -9.03
C ARG A 166 5.23 -14.22 -9.41
N ALA A 167 6.20 -14.33 -8.50
CA ALA A 167 7.62 -14.23 -8.84
C ALA A 167 8.03 -15.36 -9.82
N GLN A 168 7.49 -16.58 -9.63
CA GLN A 168 7.66 -17.68 -10.58
C GLN A 168 7.03 -17.34 -11.95
N ALA A 169 5.80 -16.81 -11.98
CA ALA A 169 5.14 -16.43 -13.23
C ALA A 169 5.86 -15.31 -14.00
N LEU A 170 6.51 -14.36 -13.31
CA LEU A 170 7.33 -13.32 -13.96
C LEU A 170 8.63 -13.90 -14.54
N HIS A 171 9.26 -14.84 -13.84
CA HIS A 171 10.47 -15.52 -14.33
C HIS A 171 10.18 -16.37 -15.58
N GLU A 172 9.02 -17.04 -15.62
CA GLU A 172 8.56 -17.77 -16.81
C GLU A 172 8.24 -16.84 -17.99
N ALA A 173 7.69 -15.65 -17.74
CA ALA A 173 7.40 -14.66 -18.78
C ALA A 173 8.67 -14.07 -19.42
N GLU A 174 9.78 -13.97 -18.69
CA GLU A 174 11.08 -13.55 -19.26
C GLU A 174 11.74 -14.66 -20.08
N HIS A 175 11.72 -15.92 -19.60
CA HIS A 175 12.23 -17.06 -20.38
C HIS A 175 11.40 -17.38 -21.64
N GLY A 176 10.08 -17.11 -21.61
CA GLY A 176 9.20 -17.27 -22.77
C GLY A 176 9.48 -16.29 -23.93
N LYS A 177 10.12 -15.15 -23.67
CA LYS A 177 10.52 -14.18 -24.72
C LYS A 177 11.78 -14.60 -25.48
N ILE A 178 12.62 -15.47 -24.90
CA ILE A 178 13.82 -16.00 -25.59
C ILE A 178 13.43 -17.14 -26.53
N ALA A 179 12.41 -17.94 -26.19
CA ALA A 179 11.95 -19.05 -27.03
C ALA A 179 11.18 -18.58 -28.30
N LYS A 180 10.51 -17.43 -28.26
CA LYS A 180 9.70 -16.95 -29.39
C LYS A 180 10.48 -16.21 -30.48
N LYS A 181 11.78 -15.94 -30.29
CA LYS A 181 12.63 -15.24 -31.26
C LYS A 181 13.40 -16.16 -32.22
N ARG A 182 13.21 -17.49 -32.16
CA ARG A 182 13.92 -18.46 -33.03
C ARG A 182 13.07 -19.27 -34.01
N SER A 183 11.77 -18.99 -34.19
CA SER A 183 10.95 -19.71 -35.19
C SER A 183 10.26 -18.86 -36.26
N SER A 184 10.59 -17.57 -36.39
CA SER A 184 10.19 -16.78 -37.57
C SER A 184 11.21 -16.95 -38.70
N GLY A 185 11.16 -18.10 -39.37
CA GLY A 185 12.07 -18.34 -40.48
C GLY A 185 11.75 -19.60 -41.25
N HIS A 186 10.66 -19.62 -42.01
CA HIS A 186 10.71 -20.11 -43.39
C HIS A 186 9.48 -19.64 -44.19
N LYS A 187 9.77 -18.82 -45.22
CA LYS A 187 8.92 -18.55 -46.37
C LYS A 187 8.70 -19.86 -47.14
N SER A 188 7.47 -20.10 -47.61
CA SER A 188 7.27 -20.76 -48.90
C SER A 188 5.92 -20.37 -49.49
N ASN A 189 5.97 -19.67 -50.62
CA ASN A 189 4.88 -19.46 -51.57
C ASN A 189 4.29 -20.80 -52.04
N ARG A 190 2.97 -20.86 -52.25
CA ARG A 190 2.31 -21.46 -53.42
C ARG A 190 0.79 -21.20 -53.40
N HIS A 191 0.34 -20.36 -54.32
CA HIS A 191 -0.97 -20.41 -54.97
C HIS A 191 -0.81 -21.15 -56.31
N PRO A 192 -1.85 -21.40 -57.12
CA PRO A 192 -3.27 -21.74 -56.87
C PRO A 192 -3.77 -22.89 -57.80
N SER A 193 -5.00 -23.39 -57.60
CA SER A 193 -5.89 -23.97 -58.65
C SER A 193 -7.23 -24.37 -58.00
N SER A 194 -8.31 -23.61 -58.19
CA SER A 194 -9.36 -23.84 -59.20
C SER A 194 -10.04 -25.22 -59.14
N HIS A 195 -11.30 -25.27 -58.69
CA HIS A 195 -12.39 -25.90 -59.44
C HIS A 195 -13.76 -25.44 -58.88
N ALA A 196 -14.55 -24.91 -59.80
CA ALA A 196 -15.96 -24.59 -59.63
C ALA A 196 -16.84 -25.82 -59.87
N SER A 197 -17.98 -25.89 -59.19
CA SER A 197 -19.28 -26.52 -59.57
C SER A 197 -20.20 -26.28 -58.36
N GLY A 198 -21.39 -25.68 -58.41
CA GLY A 198 -22.36 -25.54 -59.50
C GLY A 198 -23.61 -26.34 -59.15
N SER A 199 -24.79 -25.70 -59.19
CA SER A 199 -26.15 -26.26 -59.10
C SER A 199 -26.70 -26.54 -57.70
N GLY A 200 -27.93 -26.20 -57.29
CA GLY A 200 -29.12 -25.68 -57.96
C GLY A 200 -30.29 -25.77 -56.94
N HIS A 201 -31.11 -24.72 -56.82
CA HIS A 201 -32.54 -24.67 -57.20
C HIS A 201 -33.58 -25.09 -56.13
N HIS A 202 -34.54 -24.15 -55.92
CA HIS A 202 -35.98 -24.29 -55.66
C HIS A 202 -36.45 -25.33 -54.62
N LYS A 203 -37.27 -25.01 -53.63
CA LYS A 203 -38.46 -24.14 -53.58
C LYS A 203 -38.78 -23.85 -52.11
#